data_AF-A0A2D5VMS6-F1
#
_entry.id   AF-A0A2D5VMS6-F1
#
_cell.length_a   1.000
_cell.length_b   1.000
_cell.length_c   1.000
_cell.angle_alpha   90.00
_cell.angle_beta   90.00
_cell.angle_gamma   90.00
#
_symmetry.space_group_name_H-M   'P 1'
#
loop_
_entity.id
_entity.type
_entity.pdbx_description
1 polymer ?
#
loop_
_entity_poly.entity_id
_entity_poly.type
_entity_poly.pdbx_seq_one_letter_code
_entity_poly.pdbx_strand_id
1 'polypeptide(L)'
;MARQPQGFAVKTASTRPVSFSEIRENCTHSGHAVSVFRHPGAKTGQQDELEIEHLNDMVQDLLPIAVHAIERQPELSPLPLYLVYVDPHQSLGACVAELTAFLESHQSEPMVWMPVSGNTSLMLNVLRQALSAFASQRHGRMNMLYVGDPALKAALQSLATAAGMSFCFHAFY
;
A
#
# COMPACT_ATOMS: atom_id res chain seq x y z
N MET A 1 -59.90 7.50 3.33
CA MET A 1 -59.04 6.33 3.04
C MET A 1 -57.85 6.81 2.22
N ALA A 2 -56.69 7.03 2.85
CA ALA A 2 -55.46 7.44 2.16
C ALA A 2 -54.39 6.37 2.43
N ARG A 3 -53.86 5.75 1.38
CA ARG A 3 -52.76 4.77 1.47
C ARG A 3 -51.43 5.50 1.31
N GLN A 4 -50.56 5.37 2.31
CA GLN A 4 -49.15 5.79 2.27
C GLN A 4 -48.34 4.92 1.29
N PRO A 5 -47.31 5.48 0.63
CA PRO A 5 -46.40 4.70 -0.20
C PRO A 5 -45.34 4.00 0.66
N GLN A 6 -45.10 2.73 0.35
CA GLN A 6 -44.07 1.89 0.96
C GLN A 6 -42.67 2.40 0.59
N GLY A 7 -41.87 2.72 1.61
CA GLY A 7 -40.47 3.06 1.47
C GLY A 7 -39.64 1.86 1.02
N PHE A 8 -38.86 2.06 -0.04
CA PHE A 8 -37.79 1.16 -0.44
C PHE A 8 -36.71 1.16 0.65
N ALA A 9 -36.57 0.04 1.35
CA ALA A 9 -35.42 -0.21 2.21
C ALA A 9 -34.18 -0.42 1.33
N VAL A 10 -33.34 0.60 1.26
CA VAL A 10 -31.97 0.48 0.72
C VAL A 10 -31.23 -0.48 1.65
N LYS A 11 -30.94 -1.69 1.16
CA LYS A 11 -29.97 -2.59 1.80
C LYS A 11 -28.62 -1.89 1.76
N THR A 12 -28.25 -1.24 2.86
CA THR A 12 -26.87 -0.84 3.13
C THR A 12 -26.04 -2.12 3.14
N ALA A 13 -25.18 -2.27 2.13
CA ALA A 13 -24.14 -3.28 2.15
C ALA A 13 -23.32 -3.03 3.41
N SER A 14 -23.36 -3.98 4.33
CA SER A 14 -22.53 -3.99 5.52
C SER A 14 -21.08 -4.13 5.03
N THR A 15 -20.40 -2.99 4.92
CA THR A 15 -18.95 -2.91 4.78
C THR A 15 -18.37 -3.44 6.07
N ARG A 16 -18.14 -4.75 6.12
CA ARG A 16 -17.29 -5.33 7.17
C ARG A 16 -15.94 -4.61 7.07
N PRO A 17 -15.40 -4.06 8.17
CA PRO A 17 -14.05 -3.54 8.15
C PRO A 17 -13.12 -4.69 7.77
N VAL A 18 -12.37 -4.50 6.68
CA VAL A 18 -11.32 -5.43 6.27
C VAL A 18 -10.29 -5.41 7.40
N SER A 19 -10.16 -6.54 8.09
CA SER A 19 -9.26 -6.67 9.23
C SER A 19 -7.85 -6.90 8.70
N PHE A 20 -7.03 -5.85 8.69
CA PHE A 20 -5.59 -5.98 8.48
C PHE A 20 -5.00 -6.89 9.56
N SER A 21 -4.20 -7.89 9.18
CA SER A 21 -3.23 -8.49 10.10
C SER A 21 -2.01 -7.61 10.05
N GLU A 22 -2.05 -6.57 10.87
CA GLU A 22 -0.91 -5.73 11.10
C GLU A 22 0.23 -6.62 11.63
N ILE A 23 1.28 -6.84 10.84
CA ILE A 23 2.57 -7.16 11.43
C ILE A 23 3.02 -5.82 12.03
N ARG A 24 2.54 -5.55 13.26
CA ARG A 24 2.91 -4.39 14.09
C ARG A 24 4.36 -4.50 14.54
N GLU A 25 5.27 -4.52 13.59
CA GLU A 25 6.60 -4.04 13.86
C GLU A 25 6.54 -2.52 13.71
N ASN A 26 5.98 -1.86 14.73
CA ASN A 26 6.20 -0.43 14.96
C ASN A 26 7.66 -0.28 15.40
N CYS A 27 8.56 -0.39 14.42
CA CYS A 27 9.98 -0.27 14.63
C CYS A 27 10.37 1.18 14.37
N THR A 28 11.06 1.79 15.32
CA THR A 28 11.76 3.05 15.07
C THR A 28 13.09 2.73 14.41
N HIS A 29 13.19 2.90 13.10
CA HIS A 29 14.46 2.80 12.38
C HIS A 29 14.99 4.21 12.11
N SER A 30 16.14 4.55 12.71
CA SER A 30 16.72 5.90 12.62
C SER A 30 15.74 7.03 12.97
N GLY A 31 14.81 6.80 13.91
CA GLY A 31 13.82 7.80 14.34
C GLY A 31 12.54 7.88 13.49
N HIS A 32 12.43 7.11 12.40
CA HIS A 32 11.21 7.03 11.59
C HIS A 32 10.24 5.99 12.16
N ALA A 33 8.95 6.33 12.25
CA ALA A 33 7.91 5.35 12.50
C ALA A 33 7.69 4.53 11.22
N VAL A 34 7.98 3.23 11.31
CA VAL A 34 7.82 2.27 10.21
C VAL A 34 6.67 1.34 10.55
N SER A 35 5.79 1.09 9.59
CA SER A 35 4.71 0.11 9.73
C SER A 35 4.62 -0.76 8.48
N VAL A 36 4.55 -2.07 8.67
CA VAL A 36 4.44 -3.06 7.58
C VAL A 36 3.00 -3.58 7.52
N PHE A 37 2.37 -3.43 6.36
CA PHE A 37 1.01 -3.89 6.12
C PHE A 37 1.03 -5.11 5.22
N ARG A 38 0.56 -6.24 5.78
CA ARG A 38 0.19 -7.46 5.07
C ARG A 38 -1.28 -7.76 5.38
N HIS A 39 -2.04 -8.17 4.37
CA HIS A 39 -3.35 -8.76 4.64
C HIS A 39 -3.18 -10.27 4.90
N PRO A 40 -3.87 -10.85 5.90
CA PRO A 40 -3.80 -12.28 6.11
C PRO A 40 -4.60 -12.91 4.97
N GLY A 41 -3.90 -13.45 3.98
CA GLY A 41 -4.52 -14.42 3.09
C GLY A 41 -5.08 -15.55 3.95
N ALA A 42 -6.20 -16.14 3.53
CA ALA A 42 -6.85 -17.25 4.25
C ALA A 42 -6.04 -18.56 4.12
N LYS A 43 -4.75 -18.56 4.49
CA LYS A 43 -3.88 -19.72 4.49
C LYS A 43 -3.52 -20.07 5.93
N THR A 44 -3.97 -21.23 6.39
CA THR A 44 -3.54 -21.87 7.63
C THR A 44 -2.56 -23.00 7.27
N GLY A 45 -1.28 -22.85 7.60
CA GLY A 45 -0.27 -23.93 7.46
C GLY A 45 1.18 -23.45 7.31
N GLN A 46 2.13 -24.40 7.17
CA GLN A 46 3.59 -24.18 6.98
C GLN A 46 3.95 -23.23 5.81
N GLN A 47 3.05 -23.09 4.84
CA GLN A 47 3.24 -22.21 3.70
C GLN A 47 3.10 -20.72 4.08
N ASP A 48 2.36 -20.41 5.15
CA ASP A 48 2.26 -19.04 5.69
C ASP A 48 3.54 -18.66 6.46
N GLU A 49 4.17 -19.61 7.16
CA GLU A 49 5.44 -19.38 7.89
C GLU A 49 6.59 -19.04 6.94
N LEU A 50 6.79 -19.82 5.88
CA LEU A 50 7.83 -19.54 4.86
C LEU A 50 7.58 -18.23 4.10
N GLU A 51 6.32 -17.86 3.88
CA GLU A 51 5.96 -16.58 3.25
C GLU A 51 6.24 -15.40 4.18
N ILE A 52 5.99 -15.55 5.49
CA ILE A 52 6.33 -14.54 6.50
C ILE A 52 7.85 -14.37 6.59
N GLU A 53 8.62 -15.46 6.58
CA GLU A 53 10.08 -15.40 6.55
C GLU A 53 10.59 -14.65 5.31
N HIS A 54 10.12 -15.01 4.11
CA HIS A 54 10.52 -14.30 2.88
C HIS A 54 10.11 -12.82 2.88
N LEU A 55 8.95 -12.47 3.44
CA LEU A 55 8.54 -11.07 3.59
C LEU A 55 9.46 -10.34 4.56
N ASN A 56 9.78 -10.96 5.69
CA ASN A 56 10.67 -10.38 6.69
C ASN A 56 12.06 -10.13 6.11
N ASP A 57 12.62 -11.10 5.37
CA ASP A 57 13.91 -10.93 4.67
C ASP A 57 13.84 -9.75 3.70
N MET A 58 12.79 -9.69 2.87
CA MET A 58 12.60 -8.60 1.90
C MET A 58 12.46 -7.24 2.57
N VAL A 59 11.73 -7.16 3.69
CA VAL A 59 11.59 -5.93 4.48
C VAL A 59 12.91 -5.54 5.13
N GLN A 60 13.65 -6.50 5.71
CA GLN A 60 14.95 -6.24 6.34
C GLN A 60 15.98 -5.72 5.34
N ASP A 61 15.96 -6.24 4.10
CA ASP A 61 16.85 -5.78 3.03
C ASP A 61 16.45 -4.40 2.50
N LEU A 62 15.14 -4.15 2.33
CA LEU A 62 14.62 -2.92 1.74
C LEU A 62 14.63 -1.73 2.71
N LEU A 63 14.38 -1.98 4.01
CA LEU A 63 14.12 -0.92 4.97
C LEU A 63 15.28 0.08 5.12
N PRO A 64 16.56 -0.34 5.25
CA PRO A 64 17.68 0.59 5.35
C PRO A 64 17.79 1.49 4.11
N ILE A 65 17.51 0.94 2.93
CA ILE A 65 17.58 1.66 1.66
C ILE A 65 16.41 2.65 1.54
N ALA A 66 15.22 2.24 1.95
CA ALA A 66 14.04 3.10 1.98
C ALA A 66 14.22 4.27 2.93
N VAL A 67 14.72 4.02 4.14
CA VAL A 67 15.03 5.07 5.12
C VAL A 67 16.11 6.00 4.59
N HIS A 68 17.20 5.46 4.02
CA HIS A 68 18.25 6.30 3.42
C HIS A 68 17.71 7.17 2.26
N ALA A 69 16.79 6.65 1.44
CA ALA A 69 16.17 7.42 0.36
C ALA A 69 15.31 8.57 0.92
N ILE A 70 14.60 8.35 2.02
CA ILE A 70 13.77 9.34 2.71
C ILE A 70 14.61 10.40 3.41
N GLU A 71 15.69 10.02 4.11
CA GLU A 71 16.58 10.95 4.83
C GLU A 71 17.24 11.97 3.89
N ARG A 72 17.41 11.62 2.61
CA ARG A 72 17.92 12.52 1.57
C ARG A 72 16.90 13.57 1.12
N GLN A 73 15.67 13.47 1.56
CA GLN A 73 14.55 14.36 1.24
C GLN A 73 14.00 14.95 2.55
N PRO A 74 14.47 16.14 2.96
CA PRO A 74 14.08 16.76 4.23
C PRO A 74 12.57 16.88 4.43
N GLU A 75 11.81 17.02 3.34
CA GLU A 75 10.36 17.08 3.33
C GLU A 75 9.67 15.75 3.64
N LEU A 76 10.34 14.61 3.41
CA LEU A 76 9.81 13.27 3.65
C LEU A 76 10.28 12.68 4.98
N SER A 77 11.45 13.08 5.47
CA SER A 77 12.02 12.56 6.73
C SER A 77 11.11 12.60 7.96
N PRO A 78 10.25 13.63 8.19
CA PRO A 78 9.37 13.60 9.36
C PRO A 78 8.14 12.68 9.18
N LEU A 79 7.93 12.11 7.99
CA LEU A 79 6.72 11.37 7.67
C LEU A 79 6.84 9.88 8.02
N PRO A 80 5.74 9.24 8.43
CA PRO A 80 5.71 7.79 8.63
C PRO A 80 5.94 7.04 7.30
N LEU A 81 6.65 5.92 7.36
CA LEU A 81 6.89 5.02 6.24
C LEU A 81 6.02 3.77 6.36
N TYR A 82 5.19 3.55 5.34
CA TYR A 82 4.35 2.37 5.20
C TYR A 82 4.87 1.44 4.12
N LEU A 83 5.17 0.20 4.48
CA LEU A 83 5.54 -0.86 3.55
C LEU A 83 4.29 -1.69 3.25
N VAL A 84 3.80 -1.66 2.01
CA VAL A 84 2.57 -2.35 1.61
C VAL A 84 2.91 -3.55 0.74
N TYR A 85 2.73 -4.75 1.30
CA TYR A 85 3.07 -5.98 0.60
C TYR A 85 1.95 -6.42 -0.36
N VAL A 86 2.29 -6.59 -1.64
CA VAL A 86 1.42 -7.19 -2.65
C VAL A 86 1.73 -8.67 -2.75
N ASP A 87 0.85 -9.47 -2.15
CA ASP A 87 0.99 -10.92 -2.05
C ASP A 87 0.76 -11.62 -3.41
N PRO A 88 1.77 -12.29 -3.98
CA PRO A 88 1.66 -12.98 -5.27
C PRO A 88 0.74 -14.19 -5.27
N HIS A 89 0.35 -14.69 -4.09
CA HIS A 89 -0.54 -15.83 -3.96
C HIS A 89 -2.01 -15.45 -3.82
N GLN A 90 -2.30 -14.17 -3.62
CA GLN A 90 -3.66 -13.67 -3.58
C GLN A 90 -4.19 -13.36 -4.98
N SER A 91 -5.51 -13.37 -5.11
CA SER A 91 -6.15 -12.95 -6.35
C SER A 91 -5.88 -11.46 -6.58
N LEU A 92 -5.72 -11.08 -7.86
CA LEU A 92 -5.54 -9.68 -8.26
C LEU A 92 -6.61 -8.76 -7.66
N GLY A 93 -7.87 -9.19 -7.65
CA GLY A 93 -8.98 -8.42 -7.09
C GLY A 93 -8.87 -8.20 -5.58
N ALA A 94 -8.36 -9.17 -4.84
CA ALA A 94 -8.12 -9.05 -3.39
C ALA A 94 -7.03 -8.00 -3.12
N CYS A 95 -5.87 -8.12 -3.78
CA CYS A 95 -4.78 -7.15 -3.64
C CYS A 95 -5.22 -5.73 -4.01
N VAL A 96 -6.02 -5.57 -5.07
CA VAL A 96 -6.57 -4.26 -5.47
C VAL A 96 -7.48 -3.70 -4.39
N ALA A 97 -8.41 -4.50 -3.86
CA ALA A 97 -9.31 -4.07 -2.80
C ALA A 97 -8.56 -3.66 -1.53
N GLU A 98 -7.52 -4.41 -1.16
CA GLU A 98 -6.68 -4.14 0.01
C GLU A 98 -5.89 -2.85 -0.13
N LEU A 99 -5.19 -2.67 -1.25
CA LEU A 99 -4.44 -1.45 -1.51
C LEU A 99 -5.38 -0.23 -1.55
N THR A 100 -6.56 -0.37 -2.16
CA THR A 100 -7.57 0.70 -2.18
C THR A 100 -8.02 1.05 -0.78
N ALA A 101 -8.36 0.06 0.05
CA ALA A 101 -8.77 0.29 1.44
C ALA A 101 -7.67 0.95 2.29
N PHE A 102 -6.41 0.56 2.09
CA PHE A 102 -5.26 1.20 2.73
C PHE A 102 -5.12 2.68 2.34
N LEU A 103 -5.21 2.99 1.04
CA LEU A 103 -5.09 4.36 0.54
C LEU A 103 -6.26 5.23 0.98
N GLU A 104 -7.49 4.69 1.02
CA GLU A 104 -8.67 5.40 1.52
C GLU A 104 -8.56 5.72 3.01
N SER A 105 -8.06 4.79 3.83
CA SER A 105 -7.96 4.98 5.28
C SER A 105 -6.90 6.02 5.68
N HIS A 106 -5.88 6.23 4.85
CA HIS A 106 -4.79 7.18 5.11
C HIS A 106 -4.85 8.46 4.25
N GLN A 107 -5.92 8.68 3.49
CA GLN A 107 -5.99 9.77 2.50
C GLN A 107 -5.79 11.18 3.07
N SER A 108 -6.06 11.39 4.36
CA SER A 108 -5.95 12.68 5.04
C SER A 108 -4.58 12.93 5.68
N GLU A 109 -3.76 11.89 5.78
CA GLU A 109 -2.53 11.88 6.57
C GLU A 109 -1.30 12.07 5.66
N PRO A 110 -0.33 12.89 6.08
CA PRO A 110 0.93 12.99 5.37
C PRO A 110 1.76 11.72 5.61
N MET A 111 2.11 11.01 4.55
CA MET A 111 2.84 9.75 4.66
C MET A 111 3.75 9.48 3.47
N VAL A 112 4.72 8.60 3.68
CA VAL A 112 5.45 7.90 2.62
C VAL A 112 4.98 6.46 2.61
N TRP A 113 4.66 5.91 1.45
CA TRP A 113 4.35 4.49 1.32
C TRP A 113 5.12 3.88 0.16
N MET A 114 5.46 2.61 0.29
CA MET A 114 6.23 1.87 -0.70
C MET A 114 5.56 0.51 -0.98
N PRO A 115 5.23 0.21 -2.24
CA PRO A 115 4.78 -1.12 -2.60
C PRO A 115 5.96 -2.09 -2.56
N VAL A 116 5.74 -3.25 -1.94
CA VAL A 116 6.72 -4.34 -1.82
C VAL A 116 6.11 -5.59 -2.43
N SER A 117 6.84 -6.31 -3.29
CA SER A 117 6.35 -7.55 -3.88
C SER A 117 7.49 -8.38 -4.45
N GLY A 118 7.39 -9.71 -4.31
CA GLY A 118 8.22 -10.65 -5.06
C GLY A 118 7.82 -10.79 -6.54
N ASN A 119 6.71 -10.17 -6.97
CA ASN A 119 6.22 -10.23 -8.36
C ASN A 119 5.91 -8.83 -8.90
N THR A 120 6.86 -8.26 -9.63
CA THR A 120 6.77 -6.94 -10.26
C THR A 120 5.54 -6.78 -11.17
N SER A 121 5.25 -7.78 -12.00
CA SER A 121 4.13 -7.73 -12.95
C SER A 121 2.79 -7.65 -12.22
N LEU A 122 2.63 -8.42 -11.14
CA LEU A 122 1.45 -8.34 -10.30
C LEU A 122 1.36 -6.97 -9.61
N MET A 123 2.45 -6.52 -8.98
CA MET A 123 2.51 -5.21 -8.32
C MET A 123 2.05 -4.08 -9.24
N LEU A 124 2.57 -4.02 -10.48
CA LEU A 124 2.15 -3.02 -11.46
C LEU A 124 0.67 -3.12 -11.81
N ASN A 125 0.13 -4.33 -11.96
CA ASN A 125 -1.29 -4.52 -12.29
C ASN A 125 -2.21 -4.14 -11.13
N VAL A 126 -1.80 -4.41 -9.89
CA VAL A 126 -2.50 -4.00 -8.66
C VAL A 126 -2.47 -2.47 -8.56
N LEU A 127 -1.29 -1.86 -8.66
CA LEU A 127 -1.12 -0.41 -8.60
C LEU A 127 -1.93 0.31 -9.68
N ARG A 128 -1.88 -0.16 -10.93
CA ARG A 128 -2.63 0.45 -12.03
C ARG A 128 -4.13 0.46 -11.76
N GLN A 129 -4.69 -0.62 -11.24
CA GLN A 129 -6.11 -0.71 -10.94
C GLN A 129 -6.49 0.09 -9.69
N ALA A 130 -5.79 -0.09 -8.58
CA ALA A 130 -6.08 0.62 -7.34
C ALA A 130 -5.94 2.14 -7.52
N LEU A 131 -4.81 2.61 -8.08
CA LEU A 131 -4.54 4.04 -8.24
C LEU A 131 -5.45 4.71 -9.27
N SER A 132 -6.00 3.97 -10.23
CA SER A 132 -6.96 4.54 -11.20
C SER A 132 -8.24 5.05 -10.55
N ALA A 133 -8.68 4.43 -9.44
CA ALA A 133 -9.84 4.88 -8.69
C ALA A 133 -9.61 6.24 -7.99
N PHE A 134 -8.35 6.60 -7.76
CA PHE A 134 -7.95 7.82 -7.07
C PHE A 134 -7.58 8.98 -8.01
N ALA A 135 -7.59 8.77 -9.33
CA ALA A 135 -7.15 9.78 -10.30
C ALA A 135 -7.97 11.09 -10.26
N SER A 136 -9.20 11.04 -9.74
CA SER A 136 -10.07 12.21 -9.53
C SER A 136 -9.93 12.88 -8.16
N GLN A 137 -9.20 12.27 -7.22
CA GLN A 137 -9.02 12.76 -5.86
C GLN A 137 -7.56 13.23 -5.68
N ARG A 138 -7.36 14.49 -5.33
CA ARG A 138 -6.00 15.02 -5.11
C ARG A 138 -5.45 14.54 -3.77
N HIS A 139 -4.70 13.44 -3.79
CA HIS A 139 -3.99 12.93 -2.62
C HIS A 139 -2.63 13.59 -2.43
N GLY A 140 -2.59 14.93 -2.42
CA GLY A 140 -1.35 15.71 -2.32
C GLY A 140 -0.59 15.60 -1.00
N ARG A 141 -0.99 14.67 -0.12
CA ARG A 141 -0.33 14.37 1.17
C ARG A 141 0.38 13.02 1.16
N MET A 142 0.16 12.19 0.14
CA MET A 142 0.82 10.88 0.02
C MET A 142 2.01 10.98 -0.92
N ASN A 143 3.12 10.35 -0.51
CA ASN A 143 4.33 10.23 -1.30
C ASN A 143 4.57 8.74 -1.57
N MET A 144 4.60 8.35 -2.83
CA MET A 144 4.93 6.99 -3.21
C MET A 144 6.45 6.87 -3.38
N LEU A 145 7.09 6.07 -2.54
CA LEU A 145 8.48 5.69 -2.66
C LEU A 145 8.58 4.37 -3.45
N TYR A 146 9.56 4.28 -4.34
CA TYR A 146 9.96 3.01 -4.94
C TYR A 146 11.47 2.81 -4.81
N VAL A 147 11.86 1.70 -4.20
CA VAL A 147 13.23 1.20 -4.16
C VAL A 147 13.29 -0.04 -5.04
N GLY A 148 14.06 0.00 -6.13
CA GLY A 148 14.18 -1.18 -6.99
C GLY A 148 14.68 -0.92 -8.40
N ASP A 149 14.15 -1.68 -9.36
CA ASP A 149 14.59 -1.67 -10.75
C ASP A 149 14.31 -0.31 -11.45
N PRO A 150 15.32 0.39 -11.98
CA PRO A 150 15.15 1.61 -12.76
C PRO A 150 14.19 1.50 -13.94
N ALA A 151 14.03 0.31 -14.54
CA ALA A 151 13.11 0.07 -15.65
C ALA A 151 11.65 0.38 -15.28
N LEU A 152 11.30 0.29 -14.00
CA LEU A 152 9.95 0.49 -13.50
C LEU A 152 9.66 1.94 -13.13
N LYS A 153 10.71 2.77 -12.98
CA LYS A 153 10.62 4.15 -12.52
C LYS A 153 9.58 4.95 -13.32
N ALA A 154 9.68 4.93 -14.64
CA ALA A 154 8.81 5.74 -15.49
C ALA A 154 7.32 5.32 -15.36
N ALA A 155 7.05 4.02 -15.32
CA ALA A 155 5.69 3.50 -15.16
C ALA A 155 5.11 3.86 -13.79
N LEU A 156 5.88 3.66 -12.72
CA LEU A 156 5.44 3.94 -11.35
C LEU A 156 5.26 5.44 -11.11
N GLN A 157 6.16 6.27 -11.61
CA GLN A 157 6.04 7.73 -11.55
C GLN A 157 4.77 8.21 -12.25
N SER A 158 4.46 7.65 -13.43
CA SER A 158 3.24 8.00 -14.15
C SER A 158 1.98 7.64 -13.37
N LEU A 159 1.97 6.48 -12.70
CA LEU A 159 0.83 6.05 -11.88
C LEU A 159 0.65 6.93 -10.64
N ALA A 160 1.73 7.22 -9.90
CA ALA A 160 1.69 8.11 -8.75
C ALA A 160 1.21 9.52 -9.13
N THR A 161 1.75 10.07 -10.23
CA THR A 161 1.37 11.41 -10.73
C THR A 161 -0.10 11.44 -11.14
N ALA A 162 -0.60 10.40 -11.81
CA ALA A 162 -2.00 10.31 -12.21
C ALA A 162 -2.95 10.24 -11.00
N ALA A 163 -2.50 9.65 -9.89
CA ALA A 163 -3.23 9.63 -8.61
C ALA A 163 -3.02 10.91 -7.76
N GLY A 164 -2.33 11.91 -8.28
CA GLY A 164 -2.08 13.17 -7.57
C GLY A 164 -1.10 13.05 -6.40
N MET A 165 -0.24 12.03 -6.42
CA MET A 165 0.78 11.76 -5.40
C MET A 165 2.16 12.21 -5.90
N SER A 166 3.01 12.63 -4.97
CA SER A 166 4.44 12.79 -5.25
C SER A 166 5.12 11.44 -5.39
N PHE A 167 6.21 11.37 -6.15
CA PHE A 167 6.95 10.13 -6.39
C PHE A 167 8.44 10.28 -6.06
N CYS A 168 8.95 9.36 -5.27
CA CYS A 168 10.37 9.23 -4.92
C CYS A 168 10.90 7.90 -5.45
N PHE A 169 12.12 7.91 -5.99
CA PHE A 169 12.78 6.73 -6.54
C PHE A 169 14.21 6.56 -6.03
N HIS A 170 14.56 5.33 -5.68
CA HIS A 170 15.92 4.89 -5.42
C HIS A 170 16.21 3.59 -6.20
N ALA A 171 17.32 3.53 -6.91
CA ALA A 171 17.72 2.33 -7.64
C ALA A 171 18.46 1.35 -6.71
N PHE A 172 18.31 0.04 -6.92
CA PHE A 172 19.35 -0.89 -6.48
C PHE A 172 20.60 -0.63 -7.31
N TYR A 173 21.71 -0.31 -6.65
CA TYR A 173 23.01 -0.10 -7.30
C TYR A 173 23.67 -1.43 -7.67
#